data_AF-A0A0J6SNP9-F1
#
_entry.id   AF-A0A0J6SNP9-F1
#
_cell.length_a   1.000
_cell.length_b   1.000
_cell.length_c   1.000
_cell.angle_alpha   90.00
_cell.angle_beta   90.00
_cell.angle_gamma   90.00
#
_symmetry.space_group_name_H-M   'P 1'
#
loop_
_entity.id
_entity.type
_entity.pdbx_description
1 polymer ?
#
loop_
_entity_poly.entity_id
_entity_poly.type
_entity_poly.pdbx_seq_one_letter_code
_entity_poly.pdbx_strand_id
1 'polypeptide(L)'
;MAEAETARVLASPTFHRLVHERTRFGWILSGVMLGIYLVFVLLVAFAHGLMATKIGSGVTSLGIVLGLVVIVSAFVLTGIYVARANGRFDDLTRDLNRELGR
;
A
#
# COMPACT_ATOMS: atom_id res chain seq x y z
N MET A 1 -28.23 23.49 1.32
CA MET A 1 -26.96 24.22 1.61
C MET A 1 -25.76 23.27 1.56
N ALA A 2 -25.79 22.13 2.24
CA ALA A 2 -24.71 21.13 2.20
C ALA A 2 -24.36 20.61 0.78
N GLU A 3 -25.34 20.37 -0.10
CA GLU A 3 -25.07 19.88 -1.47
C GLU A 3 -24.29 20.90 -2.34
N ALA A 4 -24.54 22.19 -2.17
CA ALA A 4 -23.86 23.24 -2.91
C ALA A 4 -22.40 23.44 -2.45
N GLU A 5 -22.13 23.19 -1.16
CA GLU A 5 -20.78 23.16 -0.60
C GLU A 5 -19.99 21.95 -1.11
N THR A 6 -20.58 20.75 -1.10
CA THR A 6 -19.94 19.54 -1.64
C THR A 6 -19.61 19.71 -3.12
N ALA A 7 -20.53 20.26 -3.91
CA ALA A 7 -20.30 20.53 -5.33
C ALA A 7 -19.15 21.52 -5.58
N ARG A 8 -19.02 22.57 -4.75
CA ARG A 8 -17.89 23.52 -4.81
C ARG A 8 -16.56 22.87 -4.46
N VAL A 9 -16.53 22.01 -3.45
CA VAL A 9 -15.30 21.29 -3.05
C VAL A 9 -14.85 20.33 -4.15
N LEU A 10 -15.78 19.56 -4.71
CA LEU A 10 -15.53 18.62 -5.81
C LEU A 10 -15.02 19.34 -7.07
N ALA A 11 -15.54 20.54 -7.38
CA ALA A 11 -15.10 21.34 -8.51
C ALA A 11 -13.76 22.09 -8.28
N SER A 12 -13.20 22.05 -7.05
CA SER A 12 -11.99 22.81 -6.76
C SER A 12 -10.75 22.18 -7.42
N PRO A 13 -9.86 22.98 -8.04
CA PRO A 13 -8.62 22.48 -8.65
C PRO A 13 -7.71 21.77 -7.63
N THR A 14 -7.74 22.23 -6.38
CA THR A 14 -6.97 21.66 -5.26
C THR A 14 -7.44 20.25 -4.92
N PHE A 15 -8.75 20.00 -4.91
CA PHE A 15 -9.31 18.66 -4.67
C PHE A 15 -8.93 17.69 -5.80
N HIS A 16 -9.09 18.12 -7.06
CA HIS A 16 -8.71 17.30 -8.21
C HIS A 16 -7.22 16.94 -8.22
N ARG A 17 -6.33 17.90 -7.92
CA ARG A 17 -4.88 17.63 -7.81
C ARG A 17 -4.58 16.60 -6.71
N LEU A 18 -5.30 16.67 -5.60
CA LEU A 18 -5.12 15.76 -4.48
C LEU A 18 -5.59 14.34 -4.78
N VAL A 19 -6.75 14.21 -5.41
CA VAL A 19 -7.26 12.91 -5.88
C VAL A 19 -6.28 12.33 -6.89
N HIS A 20 -5.79 13.13 -7.84
CA HIS A 20 -4.86 12.65 -8.86
C HIS A 20 -3.54 12.14 -8.28
N GLU A 21 -2.94 12.85 -7.33
CA GLU A 21 -1.71 12.42 -6.66
C GLU A 21 -1.91 11.13 -5.84
N ARG A 22 -3.03 11.03 -5.09
CA ARG A 22 -3.38 9.81 -4.33
C ARG A 22 -3.65 8.62 -5.25
N THR A 23 -4.43 8.82 -6.30
CA THR A 23 -4.79 7.76 -7.26
C THR A 23 -3.55 7.27 -7.99
N ARG A 24 -2.66 8.16 -8.44
CA ARG A 24 -1.40 7.75 -9.08
C ARG A 24 -0.53 6.92 -8.14
N PHE A 25 -0.42 7.32 -6.88
CA PHE A 25 0.34 6.56 -5.88
C PHE A 25 -0.28 5.17 -5.63
N GLY A 26 -1.61 5.11 -5.51
CA GLY A 26 -2.33 3.84 -5.42
C GLY A 26 -2.06 2.92 -6.61
N TRP A 27 -2.08 3.43 -7.84
CA TRP A 27 -1.76 2.66 -9.04
C TRP A 27 -0.33 2.11 -9.05
N ILE A 28 0.64 2.90 -8.60
CA ILE A 28 2.03 2.43 -8.48
C ILE A 28 2.11 1.26 -7.51
N LEU A 29 1.54 1.38 -6.31
CA LEU A 29 1.57 0.31 -5.31
C LEU A 29 0.82 -0.94 -5.78
N SER A 30 -0.31 -0.78 -6.46
CA SER A 30 -1.02 -1.89 -7.12
C SER A 30 -0.15 -2.59 -8.15
N GLY A 31 0.57 -1.83 -8.98
CA GLY A 31 1.52 -2.39 -9.95
C GLY A 31 2.67 -3.16 -9.29
N VAL A 32 3.21 -2.64 -8.19
CA VAL A 32 4.25 -3.33 -7.41
C VAL A 32 3.72 -4.62 -6.81
N MET A 33 2.54 -4.58 -6.17
CA MET A 33 1.91 -5.78 -5.60
C MET A 33 1.62 -6.83 -6.67
N LEU A 34 1.12 -6.41 -7.83
CA LEU A 34 0.90 -7.29 -8.97
C LEU A 34 2.21 -7.93 -9.44
N GLY A 35 3.30 -7.16 -9.53
CA GLY A 35 4.63 -7.69 -9.87
C GLY A 35 5.12 -8.75 -8.88
N ILE A 36 5.01 -8.48 -7.57
CA ILE A 36 5.37 -9.44 -6.51
C ILE A 36 4.53 -10.72 -6.66
N TYR A 37 3.22 -10.57 -6.86
CA TYR A 37 2.31 -11.71 -7.00
C TYR A 37 2.64 -12.55 -8.24
N LEU A 38 2.87 -11.92 -9.39
CA LEU A 38 3.25 -12.62 -10.61
C LEU A 38 4.57 -13.36 -10.46
N VAL A 39 5.59 -12.73 -9.86
CA VAL A 39 6.87 -13.39 -9.58
C VAL A 39 6.67 -14.61 -8.69
N PHE A 40 5.85 -14.50 -7.63
CA PHE A 40 5.55 -15.63 -6.76
C PHE A 40 4.84 -16.76 -7.50
N VAL A 41 3.80 -16.45 -8.30
CA VAL A 41 3.08 -17.45 -9.10
C VAL A 41 4.01 -18.14 -10.10
N LEU A 42 4.90 -17.40 -10.76
CA LEU A 42 5.89 -17.98 -11.68
C LEU A 42 6.87 -18.90 -10.95
N LEU A 43 7.33 -18.53 -9.76
CA LEU A 43 8.18 -19.41 -8.94
C LEU A 43 7.44 -20.69 -8.53
N VAL A 44 6.17 -20.59 -8.13
CA VAL A 44 5.34 -21.77 -7.82
C VAL A 44 5.18 -22.67 -9.05
N ALA A 45 4.90 -22.11 -10.21
CA ALA A 45 4.61 -22.85 -11.43
C ALA A 45 5.86 -23.51 -12.05
N PHE A 46 6.99 -22.79 -12.11
CA PHE A 46 8.17 -23.24 -12.86
C PHE A 46 9.32 -23.72 -11.95
N ALA A 47 9.40 -23.24 -10.72
CA ALA A 47 10.48 -23.56 -9.78
C ALA A 47 9.99 -24.47 -8.63
N HIS A 48 9.11 -25.42 -8.92
CA HIS A 48 8.51 -26.31 -7.91
C HIS A 48 9.56 -27.03 -7.04
N GLY A 49 10.69 -27.46 -7.61
CA GLY A 49 11.79 -28.07 -6.85
C GLY A 49 12.41 -27.13 -5.80
N LEU A 50 12.57 -25.84 -6.14
CA LEU A 50 13.03 -24.82 -5.22
C LEU A 50 11.98 -24.56 -4.13
N MET A 51 10.71 -24.48 -4.50
CA MET A 51 9.60 -24.26 -3.57
C MET A 51 9.39 -25.43 -2.59
N ALA A 52 9.70 -26.66 -3.02
CA ALA A 52 9.64 -27.87 -2.21
C ALA A 52 10.91 -28.11 -1.36
N THR A 53 11.97 -27.31 -1.57
CA THR A 53 13.22 -27.45 -0.81
C THR A 53 12.94 -27.16 0.66
N LYS A 54 13.17 -28.16 1.51
CA LYS A 54 12.98 -28.06 2.95
C LYS A 54 14.12 -27.28 3.59
N ILE A 55 13.78 -26.44 4.56
CA ILE A 55 14.76 -25.74 5.39
C ILE A 55 14.91 -26.54 6.69
N GLY A 56 16.05 -27.21 6.84
CA GLY A 56 16.36 -28.05 8.01
C GLY A 56 15.59 -29.38 8.02
N SER A 57 15.42 -29.95 9.22
CA SER A 57 14.73 -31.24 9.43
C SER A 57 13.20 -31.12 9.55
N GLY A 58 12.66 -29.90 9.49
CA GLY A 58 11.25 -29.61 9.70
C GLY A 58 10.37 -29.74 8.45
N VAL A 59 9.11 -29.31 8.59
CA VAL A 59 8.11 -29.26 7.51
C VAL A 59 8.15 -27.97 6.70
N THR A 60 8.93 -26.97 7.13
CA THR A 60 9.01 -25.67 6.48
C THR A 60 9.80 -25.77 5.18
N SER A 61 9.14 -25.49 4.06
CA SER A 61 9.81 -25.35 2.77
C SER A 61 10.15 -23.89 2.47
N LEU A 62 11.09 -23.68 1.55
CA LEU A 62 11.44 -22.36 1.05
C LEU A 62 10.23 -21.64 0.43
N GLY A 63 9.30 -22.40 -0.18
CA GLY A 63 8.04 -21.85 -0.69
C GLY A 63 7.14 -21.25 0.40
N ILE A 64 7.10 -21.85 1.60
CA ILE A 64 6.34 -21.30 2.74
C ILE A 64 6.97 -19.97 3.18
N VAL A 65 8.30 -19.91 3.28
CA VAL A 65 9.01 -18.68 3.65
C VAL A 65 8.78 -17.58 2.62
N LEU A 66 8.87 -17.91 1.32
CA LEU A 66 8.59 -16.96 0.24
C LEU A 66 7.14 -16.47 0.26
N GLY A 67 6.17 -17.35 0.51
CA GLY A 67 4.77 -16.97 0.69
C GLY A 67 4.57 -15.99 1.85
N LEU A 68 5.26 -16.23 2.98
CA LEU A 68 5.23 -15.30 4.12
C LEU A 68 5.81 -13.94 3.75
N VAL A 69 6.91 -13.89 2.99
CA VAL A 69 7.49 -12.63 2.50
C VAL A 69 6.49 -11.85 1.63
N VAL A 70 5.74 -12.53 0.77
CA VAL A 70 4.69 -11.89 -0.05
C VAL A 70 3.60 -11.29 0.85
N ILE A 71 3.14 -12.01 1.87
CA ILE A 71 2.14 -11.53 2.82
C ILE A 71 2.66 -10.29 3.57
N VAL A 72 3.87 -10.36 4.12
CA VAL A 72 4.50 -9.22 4.83
C VAL A 72 4.64 -8.02 3.89
N SER A 73 5.04 -8.25 2.64
CA SER A 73 5.14 -7.20 1.63
C SER A 73 3.80 -6.50 1.40
N ALA A 74 2.69 -7.25 1.35
CA ALA A 74 1.35 -6.68 1.21
C ALA A 74 1.03 -5.72 2.36
N PHE A 75 1.25 -6.14 3.61
CA PHE A 75 1.05 -5.28 4.78
C PHE A 75 1.93 -4.04 4.75
N VAL A 76 3.21 -4.17 4.36
CA VAL A 76 4.14 -3.05 4.24
C VAL A 76 3.67 -2.07 3.17
N LEU A 77 3.27 -2.55 1.99
CA LEU A 77 2.75 -1.70 0.91
C LEU A 77 1.48 -0.97 1.33
N THR A 78 0.55 -1.65 1.99
CA THR A 78 -0.65 -1.01 2.55
C THR A 78 -0.29 0.03 3.62
N GLY A 79 0.66 -0.27 4.52
CA GLY A 79 1.13 0.68 5.52
C GLY A 79 1.75 1.93 4.89
N ILE A 80 2.59 1.77 3.87
CA ILE A 80 3.18 2.87 3.08
C ILE A 80 2.07 3.69 2.40
N TYR A 81 1.08 3.02 1.80
CA TYR A 81 -0.08 3.70 1.22
C TYR A 81 -0.79 4.57 2.25
N VAL A 82 -1.15 3.99 3.38
CA VAL A 82 -1.88 4.66 4.45
C VAL A 82 -1.06 5.83 5.01
N ALA A 83 0.21 5.64 5.33
CA ALA A 83 1.08 6.70 5.85
C ALA A 83 1.21 7.87 4.86
N ARG A 84 1.44 7.58 3.58
CA ARG A 84 1.57 8.62 2.55
C ARG A 84 0.25 9.33 2.25
N ALA A 85 -0.86 8.59 2.30
CA ALA A 85 -2.19 9.11 2.07
C ALA A 85 -2.69 9.94 3.27
N ASN A 86 -2.34 9.54 4.49
CA ASN A 86 -2.77 10.17 5.74
C ASN A 86 -1.82 11.27 6.24
N GLY A 87 -0.61 11.40 5.70
CA GLY A 87 0.34 12.46 6.12
C GLY A 87 -0.25 13.88 6.08
N ARG A 88 -1.31 14.13 5.30
CA ARG A 88 -2.01 15.42 5.29
C ARG A 88 -3.00 15.63 6.44
N PHE A 89 -3.53 14.56 7.02
CA PHE A 89 -4.28 14.64 8.28
C PHE A 89 -3.33 14.96 9.43
N ASP A 90 -2.15 14.33 9.45
CA ASP A 90 -1.13 14.62 10.46
C ASP A 90 -0.60 16.06 10.33
N ASP A 91 -0.45 16.59 9.11
CA ASP A 91 -0.11 18.01 8.92
C ASP A 91 -1.21 18.94 9.43
N LEU A 92 -2.48 18.64 9.16
CA LEU A 92 -3.61 19.40 9.69
C LEU A 92 -3.66 19.36 11.22
N THR A 93 -3.42 18.18 11.81
CA THR A 93 -3.35 17.99 13.26
C THR A 93 -2.14 18.68 13.87
N ARG A 94 -1.00 18.69 13.18
CA ARG A 94 0.20 19.45 13.61
C ARG A 94 -0.06 20.95 13.62
N ASP A 95 -0.69 21.49 12.59
CA ASP A 95 -0.99 22.92 12.52
C ASP A 95 -2.02 23.33 13.59
N LEU A 96 -3.05 22.52 13.82
CA LEU A 96 -4.01 22.70 14.93
C LEU A 96 -3.35 22.66 16.31
N ASN A 97 -2.45 21.70 16.57
CA ASN A 97 -1.73 21.63 17.85
C ASN A 97 -0.79 22.83 18.04
N ARG A 98 -0.18 23.33 16.95
CA ARG A 98 0.71 24.50 16.97
C ARG A 98 -0.06 25.80 17.23
N GLU A 99 -1.26 25.95 16.68
CA GLU A 99 -2.17 27.07 16.95
C GLU A 99 -2.74 27.02 18.38
N LEU A 100 -2.98 25.82 18.92
CA LEU A 100 -3.51 25.61 20.27
C LEU A 100 -2.43 25.58 21.36
N GLY A 101 -1.15 25.76 21.00
CA GLY A 101 -0.05 25.84 21.97
C GLY A 101 0.12 24.59 22.84
N ARG A 102 -0.11 23.40 22.28
CA ARG A 102 0.15 22.11 22.92
C ARG A 102 1.19 21.30 22.16
#